data_AF-A0A7X5FQ50-F1
#
_entry.id   AF-A0A7X5FQ50-F1
#
_cell.length_a   1.000
_cell.length_b   1.000
_cell.length_c   1.000
_cell.angle_alpha   90.00
_cell.angle_beta   90.00
_cell.angle_gamma   90.00
#
_symmetry.space_group_name_H-M   'P 1'
#
loop_
_entity.id
_entity.type
_entity.pdbx_description
1 polymer ?
#
loop_
_entity_poly.entity_id
_entity_poly.type
_entity_poly.pdbx_seq_one_letter_code
_entity_poly.pdbx_strand_id
1 'polypeptide(L)'
;MKFYQKHIPDGQSIQAIIHQHWLIVFDKYLLWLSFGALIPSFLYYQSERVRDIVPFFILEILLLLVFWKIVYELYNWYNDVWIITEQAIYDLEWSLLKTNVQSIHLESIEGLEVDKHRIWDTIFNKGDIIIHKFGDEEIAIYSAYAPHRAITVIEEYINPPEDEEQDNNFDLVMDTLSGVVKDYLQNNGLPDHINTRLKHHHQSDEEYDEESEEVDDKDSAYTLDLR
;
A
#
# COMPACT_ATOMS: atom_id res chain seq x y z
N MET A 1 22.68 0.51 -4.86
CA MET A 1 22.04 0.30 -6.19
C MET A 1 22.73 -0.75 -7.05
N LYS A 2 24.02 -0.64 -7.41
CA LYS A 2 24.69 -1.63 -8.31
C LYS A 2 24.70 -3.10 -7.84
N PHE A 3 24.63 -3.36 -6.53
CA PHE A 3 24.62 -4.72 -5.99
C PHE A 3 23.33 -5.49 -6.30
N TYR A 4 22.19 -4.80 -6.27
CA TYR A 4 20.87 -5.42 -6.41
C TYR A 4 20.44 -5.63 -7.88
N GLN A 5 21.02 -4.86 -8.81
CA GLN A 5 20.77 -5.04 -10.26
C GLN A 5 21.10 -6.45 -10.76
N LYS A 6 22.01 -7.17 -10.11
CA LYS A 6 22.38 -8.54 -10.49
C LYS A 6 21.24 -9.56 -10.27
N HIS A 7 20.26 -9.22 -9.44
CA HIS A 7 19.19 -10.13 -9.04
C HIS A 7 17.86 -9.86 -9.78
N ILE A 8 17.86 -8.93 -10.73
CA ILE A 8 16.67 -8.51 -11.49
C ILE A 8 16.93 -8.78 -12.98
N PRO A 9 15.94 -9.24 -13.77
CA PRO A 9 16.10 -9.45 -15.21
C PRO A 9 16.58 -8.19 -15.95
N ASP A 10 17.44 -8.38 -16.96
CA ASP A 10 18.02 -7.28 -17.74
C ASP A 10 16.92 -6.42 -18.39
N GLY A 11 16.89 -5.12 -18.07
CA GLY A 11 15.99 -4.13 -18.67
C GLY A 11 15.03 -3.43 -17.71
N GLN A 12 14.90 -3.88 -16.45
CA GLN A 12 14.04 -3.23 -15.45
C GLN A 12 14.81 -2.20 -14.61
N SER A 13 14.21 -1.02 -14.41
CA SER A 13 14.76 0.02 -13.55
C SER A 13 14.35 -0.22 -12.08
N ILE A 14 15.31 -0.07 -11.16
CA ILE A 14 15.04 -0.18 -9.71
C ILE A 14 14.52 1.18 -9.25
N GLN A 15 13.26 1.24 -8.83
CA GLN A 15 12.63 2.49 -8.43
C GLN A 15 12.68 2.69 -6.92
N ALA A 16 12.40 1.64 -6.14
CA ALA A 16 12.46 1.72 -4.68
C ALA A 16 13.05 0.45 -4.05
N ILE A 17 13.75 0.65 -2.94
CA ILE A 17 14.30 -0.41 -2.10
C ILE A 17 13.75 -0.20 -0.70
N ILE A 18 12.98 -1.17 -0.21
CA ILE A 18 12.38 -1.14 1.13
C ILE A 18 13.10 -2.18 1.98
N HIS A 19 13.58 -1.73 3.14
CA HIS A 19 14.25 -2.60 4.10
C HIS A 19 13.27 -3.00 5.19
N GLN A 20 13.48 -4.18 5.75
CA GLN A 20 12.73 -4.65 6.90
C GLN A 20 13.06 -3.81 8.16
N HIS A 21 12.10 -3.60 9.05
CA HIS A 21 12.31 -2.75 10.22
C HIS A 21 13.26 -3.41 11.27
N TRP A 22 14.32 -2.71 11.70
CA TRP A 22 15.34 -3.23 12.63
C TRP A 22 14.79 -3.75 13.99
N LEU A 23 13.74 -3.11 14.52
CA LEU A 23 13.07 -3.53 15.77
C LEU A 23 12.60 -4.99 15.79
N ILE A 24 12.31 -5.59 14.65
CA ILE A 24 11.90 -7.01 14.58
C ILE A 24 12.99 -7.91 15.14
N VAL A 25 14.24 -7.57 14.83
CA VAL A 25 15.39 -8.34 15.27
C VAL A 25 15.86 -7.87 16.64
N PHE A 26 15.61 -6.61 16.99
CA PHE A 26 15.94 -6.06 18.31
C PHE A 26 15.36 -6.88 19.46
N ASP A 27 14.09 -7.28 19.38
CA ASP A 27 13.46 -8.08 20.44
C ASP A 27 14.14 -9.46 20.58
N LYS A 28 14.51 -10.08 19.45
CA LYS A 28 15.25 -11.35 19.43
C LYS A 28 16.67 -11.19 19.98
N TYR A 29 17.36 -10.10 19.63
CA TYR A 29 18.69 -9.79 20.16
C TYR A 29 18.66 -9.51 21.65
N LEU A 30 17.68 -8.77 22.13
CA LEU A 30 17.55 -8.47 23.55
C LEU A 30 17.37 -9.77 24.36
N LEU A 31 16.61 -10.72 23.82
CA LEU A 31 16.44 -12.04 24.40
C LEU A 31 17.76 -12.84 24.38
N TRP A 32 18.45 -12.95 23.25
CA TRP A 32 19.73 -13.67 23.13
C TRP A 32 20.85 -13.02 23.96
N LEU A 33 20.93 -11.69 24.00
CA LEU A 33 21.88 -10.95 24.80
C LEU A 33 21.61 -11.16 26.29
N SER A 34 20.35 -11.09 26.72
CA SER A 34 20.00 -11.27 28.13
C SER A 34 20.17 -12.71 28.57
N PHE A 35 19.47 -13.65 27.93
CA PHE A 35 19.44 -15.05 28.35
C PHE A 35 20.68 -15.84 27.90
N GLY A 36 21.26 -15.50 26.77
CA GLY A 36 22.42 -16.19 26.22
C GLY A 36 23.76 -15.65 26.73
N ALA A 37 23.89 -14.34 26.98
CA ALA A 37 25.16 -13.76 27.41
C ALA A 37 25.13 -13.21 28.85
N LEU A 38 24.17 -12.33 29.15
CA LEU A 38 24.17 -11.53 30.38
C LEU A 38 23.88 -12.38 31.61
N ILE A 39 22.84 -13.22 31.58
CA ILE A 39 22.49 -14.11 32.70
C ILE A 39 23.58 -15.15 32.97
N PRO A 40 24.10 -15.90 31.98
CA PRO A 40 25.19 -16.85 32.22
C PRO A 40 26.46 -16.17 32.75
N SER A 41 26.82 -15.00 32.20
CA SER A 41 27.96 -14.23 32.69
C SER A 41 27.75 -13.76 34.12
N PHE A 42 26.57 -13.22 34.43
CA PHE A 42 26.24 -12.77 35.78
C PHE A 42 26.31 -13.92 36.79
N LEU A 43 25.73 -15.08 36.47
CA LEU A 43 25.79 -16.27 37.33
C LEU A 43 27.23 -16.77 37.54
N TYR A 44 28.06 -16.71 36.50
CA TYR A 44 29.46 -17.11 36.56
C TYR A 44 30.28 -16.24 37.54
N TYR A 45 30.08 -14.92 37.49
CA TYR A 45 30.80 -13.99 38.36
C TYR A 45 30.27 -14.01 39.79
N GLN A 46 28.97 -14.22 39.99
CA GLN A 46 28.35 -14.16 41.31
C GLN A 46 28.50 -15.45 42.14
N SER A 47 28.63 -16.62 41.49
CA SER A 47 28.63 -17.92 42.17
C SER A 47 29.97 -18.63 42.07
N GLU A 48 30.65 -18.82 43.20
CA GLU A 48 31.91 -19.57 43.23
C GLU A 48 31.72 -21.03 42.79
N ARG A 49 30.59 -21.66 43.16
CA ARG A 49 30.27 -23.03 42.73
C ARG A 49 30.21 -23.17 41.21
N VAL A 50 29.69 -22.15 40.51
CA VAL A 50 29.61 -22.17 39.04
C VAL A 50 31.00 -22.07 38.44
N ARG A 51 31.88 -21.25 39.04
CA ARG A 51 33.27 -21.08 38.58
C ARG A 51 34.12 -22.35 38.75
N ASP A 52 33.84 -23.14 39.79
CA ASP A 52 34.51 -24.43 40.01
C ASP A 52 34.08 -25.49 38.98
N ILE A 53 32.80 -25.49 38.60
CA ILE A 53 32.23 -26.46 37.66
C ILE A 53 32.50 -26.06 36.20
N VAL A 54 32.45 -24.77 35.91
CA VAL A 54 32.57 -24.21 34.56
C VAL A 54 33.92 -23.50 34.44
N PRO A 55 34.89 -24.08 33.73
CA PRO A 55 36.11 -23.38 33.38
C PRO A 55 35.82 -22.12 32.55
N PHE A 56 36.67 -21.11 32.71
CA PHE A 56 36.54 -19.83 32.02
C PHE A 56 36.44 -19.95 30.49
N PHE A 57 37.20 -20.87 29.88
CA PHE A 57 37.16 -21.08 28.43
C PHE A 57 35.79 -21.55 27.91
N ILE A 58 34.98 -22.24 28.72
CA ILE A 58 33.62 -22.66 28.33
C ILE A 58 32.71 -21.43 28.26
N LEU A 59 32.84 -20.50 29.21
CA LEU A 59 32.11 -19.24 29.18
C LEU A 59 32.49 -18.42 27.94
N GLU A 60 33.78 -18.33 27.62
CA GLU A 60 34.24 -17.63 26.41
C GLU A 60 33.66 -18.24 25.12
N ILE A 61 33.69 -19.57 24.99
CA ILE A 61 33.10 -20.25 23.83
C ILE A 61 31.60 -19.96 23.74
N LEU A 62 30.88 -20.00 24.85
CA LEU A 62 29.45 -19.70 24.89
C LEU A 62 29.17 -18.26 24.46
N LEU A 63 29.93 -17.29 24.97
CA LEU A 63 29.81 -15.88 24.56
C LEU A 63 30.15 -15.68 23.09
N LEU A 64 31.16 -16.38 22.57
CA LEU A 64 31.54 -16.33 21.16
C LEU A 64 30.43 -16.91 20.27
N LEU A 65 29.79 -18.00 20.68
CA LEU A 65 28.66 -18.60 19.95
C LEU A 65 27.45 -17.66 19.93
N VAL A 66 27.12 -17.03 21.06
CA VAL A 66 26.03 -16.04 21.13
C VAL A 66 26.34 -14.83 20.26
N PHE A 67 27.58 -14.32 20.31
CA PHE A 67 28.03 -13.24 19.45
C PHE A 67 27.88 -13.61 17.97
N TRP A 68 28.37 -14.78 17.56
CA TRP A 68 28.25 -15.23 16.17
C TRP A 68 26.80 -15.38 15.74
N LYS A 69 25.93 -15.87 16.62
CA LYS A 69 24.49 -15.99 16.38
C LYS A 69 23.82 -14.62 16.17
N ILE A 70 24.20 -13.62 16.96
CA ILE A 70 23.71 -12.24 16.81
C ILE A 70 24.17 -11.65 15.47
N VAL A 71 25.45 -11.76 15.16
CA VAL A 71 26.01 -11.29 13.87
C VAL A 71 25.33 -11.99 12.70
N TYR A 72 25.07 -13.28 12.82
CA TYR A 72 24.35 -14.05 11.80
C TYR A 72 22.93 -13.53 11.55
N GLU A 73 22.15 -13.32 12.61
CA GLU A 73 20.80 -12.76 12.46
C GLU A 73 20.83 -11.33 11.91
N LEU A 74 21.89 -10.56 12.22
CA LEU A 74 22.04 -9.19 11.72
C LEU A 74 22.32 -9.17 10.23
N TYR A 75 23.15 -10.10 9.79
CA TYR A 75 23.41 -10.27 8.38
C TYR A 75 22.17 -10.73 7.62
N ASN A 76 21.38 -11.66 8.18
CA ASN A 76 20.12 -12.10 7.55
C ASN A 76 19.18 -10.89 7.36
N TRP A 77 18.88 -10.19 8.45
CA TRP A 77 18.01 -9.01 8.41
C TRP A 77 18.50 -7.91 7.48
N TYR A 78 19.81 -7.67 7.42
CA TYR A 78 20.37 -6.65 6.54
C TYR A 78 20.19 -7.00 5.06
N ASN A 79 20.21 -8.30 4.71
CA ASN A 79 20.04 -8.75 3.33
C ASN A 79 18.58 -8.99 2.95
N ASP A 80 17.66 -9.05 3.91
CA ASP A 80 16.23 -9.16 3.66
C ASP A 80 15.71 -7.80 3.14
N VAL A 81 15.60 -7.72 1.81
CA VAL A 81 15.34 -6.47 1.09
C VAL A 81 14.27 -6.68 0.03
N TRP A 82 13.35 -5.72 -0.02
CA TRP A 82 12.26 -5.67 -0.97
C TRP A 82 12.62 -4.67 -2.07
N ILE A 83 12.57 -5.12 -3.31
CA ILE A 83 12.89 -4.30 -4.46
C ILE A 83 11.64 -4.11 -5.31
N ILE A 84 11.24 -2.85 -5.49
CA ILE A 84 10.11 -2.48 -6.32
C ILE A 84 10.64 -2.05 -7.69
N THR A 85 10.08 -2.65 -8.73
CA THR A 85 10.32 -2.33 -10.14
C THR A 85 9.01 -1.94 -10.83
N GLU A 86 9.09 -1.48 -12.07
CA GLU A 86 7.94 -1.08 -12.90
C GLU A 86 6.92 -2.22 -13.14
N GLN A 87 7.36 -3.47 -13.11
CA GLN A 87 6.54 -4.62 -13.54
C GLN A 87 6.29 -5.63 -12.41
N ALA A 88 7.20 -5.71 -11.43
CA ALA A 88 7.12 -6.66 -10.34
C ALA A 88 7.75 -6.14 -9.04
N ILE A 89 7.25 -6.66 -7.92
CA ILE A 89 7.88 -6.56 -6.61
C ILE A 89 8.71 -7.82 -6.41
N TYR A 90 9.99 -7.66 -6.10
CA TYR A 90 10.91 -8.75 -5.81
C TYR A 90 11.23 -8.77 -4.31
N ASP A 91 10.89 -9.87 -3.66
CA ASP A 91 11.34 -10.18 -2.30
C ASP A 91 12.64 -10.99 -2.38
N LEU A 92 13.73 -10.41 -1.89
CA LEU A 92 15.02 -11.08 -1.79
C LEU A 92 15.20 -11.54 -0.35
N GLU A 93 15.05 -12.84 -0.14
CA GLU A 93 15.37 -13.49 1.12
C GLU A 93 16.72 -14.21 0.97
N TRP A 94 17.70 -13.81 1.78
CA TRP A 94 19.03 -14.38 1.71
C TRP A 94 19.31 -15.32 2.87
N SER A 95 19.52 -16.60 2.56
CA SER A 95 20.05 -17.60 3.49
C SER A 95 21.48 -17.98 3.09
N LEU A 96 22.30 -18.41 4.05
CA LEU A 96 23.74 -18.73 3.86
C LEU A 96 24.09 -19.56 2.63
N LEU A 97 23.16 -20.40 2.18
CA LEU A 97 23.36 -21.33 1.07
C LEU A 97 22.36 -21.14 -0.08
N LYS A 98 21.35 -20.28 0.10
CA LYS A 98 20.24 -20.13 -0.84
C LYS A 98 19.78 -18.69 -0.87
N THR A 99 19.74 -18.12 -2.05
CA THR A 99 19.02 -16.87 -2.30
C THR A 99 17.65 -17.27 -2.82
N ASN A 100 16.61 -16.94 -2.08
CA ASN A 100 15.23 -17.09 -2.54
C ASN A 100 14.80 -15.74 -3.11
N VAL A 101 14.35 -15.74 -4.36
CA VAL A 101 13.84 -14.55 -5.03
C VAL A 101 12.41 -14.85 -5.39
N GLN A 102 11.48 -14.22 -4.70
CA GLN A 102 10.06 -14.30 -5.04
C GLN A 102 9.68 -13.05 -5.82
N SER A 103 9.03 -13.23 -6.97
CA SER A 103 8.56 -12.14 -7.81
C SER A 103 7.04 -12.10 -7.85
N ILE A 104 6.49 -10.92 -7.59
CA ILE A 104 5.05 -10.65 -7.62
C ILE A 104 4.79 -9.62 -8.70
N HIS A 105 4.07 -9.99 -9.76
CA HIS A 105 3.72 -9.07 -10.84
C HIS A 105 2.66 -8.07 -10.38
N LEU A 106 2.84 -6.78 -10.70
CA LEU A 106 1.91 -5.72 -10.27
C LEU A 106 0.50 -5.95 -10.83
N GLU A 107 0.38 -6.44 -12.07
CA GLU A 107 -0.90 -6.76 -12.71
C GLU A 107 -1.71 -7.84 -11.99
N SER A 108 -1.04 -8.69 -11.17
CA SER A 108 -1.71 -9.76 -10.43
C SER A 108 -2.28 -9.31 -9.09
N ILE A 109 -1.99 -8.07 -8.68
CA ILE A 109 -2.39 -7.49 -7.39
C ILE A 109 -3.80 -6.93 -7.52
N GLU A 110 -4.73 -7.48 -6.74
CA GLU A 110 -6.12 -7.00 -6.68
C GLU A 110 -6.29 -5.92 -5.60
N GLY A 111 -5.56 -6.05 -4.49
CA GLY A 111 -5.63 -5.12 -3.37
C GLY A 111 -4.41 -5.18 -2.47
N LEU A 112 -4.19 -4.08 -1.75
CA LEU A 112 -3.15 -3.93 -0.75
C LEU A 112 -3.78 -3.52 0.57
N GLU A 113 -3.40 -4.20 1.66
CA GLU A 113 -3.87 -3.89 3.00
C GLU A 113 -2.68 -3.70 3.94
N VAL A 114 -2.76 -2.73 4.86
CA VAL A 114 -1.76 -2.58 5.93
C VAL A 114 -2.37 -3.03 7.23
N ASP A 115 -1.76 -4.04 7.82
CA ASP A 115 -2.07 -4.46 9.17
C ASP A 115 -1.05 -3.91 10.19
N LYS A 116 -1.56 -3.36 11.29
CA LYS A 116 -0.77 -2.86 12.41
C LYS A 116 -1.28 -3.53 13.68
N HIS A 117 -0.81 -4.75 13.91
CA HIS A 117 -1.28 -5.59 15.02
C HIS A 117 -0.93 -5.06 16.43
N ARG A 118 0.09 -4.20 16.59
CA ARG A 118 0.57 -3.78 17.93
C ARG A 118 0.64 -2.26 18.10
N ILE A 119 0.48 -1.80 19.34
CA ILE A 119 0.63 -0.38 19.74
C ILE A 119 2.01 0.16 19.34
N TRP A 120 3.05 -0.66 19.48
CA TRP A 120 4.41 -0.33 19.06
C TRP A 120 4.54 -0.14 17.54
N ASP A 121 3.67 -0.75 16.74
CA ASP A 121 3.72 -0.67 15.28
C ASP A 121 3.35 0.74 14.80
N THR A 122 2.38 1.34 15.47
CA THR A 122 1.96 2.73 15.22
C THR A 122 3.04 3.73 15.66
N ILE A 123 3.71 3.49 16.80
CA ILE A 123 4.76 4.37 17.33
C ILE A 123 6.00 4.37 16.44
N PHE A 124 6.40 3.19 15.95
CA PHE A 124 7.61 3.03 15.13
C PHE A 124 7.34 3.06 13.62
N ASN A 125 6.10 3.39 13.21
CA ASN A 125 5.66 3.44 11.81
C ASN A 125 6.04 2.18 11.02
N LYS A 126 5.84 1.01 11.64
CA LYS A 126 6.00 -0.31 11.03
C LYS A 126 4.62 -0.96 10.89
N GLY A 127 4.51 -1.91 9.99
CA GLY A 127 3.29 -2.68 9.80
C GLY A 127 3.50 -3.76 8.75
N ASP A 128 2.60 -4.71 8.72
CA ASP A 128 2.59 -5.80 7.76
C ASP A 128 1.79 -5.33 6.54
N ILE A 129 2.27 -5.62 5.32
CA ILE A 129 1.55 -5.31 4.07
C ILE A 129 1.02 -6.63 3.53
N ILE A 130 -0.29 -6.78 3.45
CA ILE A 130 -0.94 -7.96 2.89
C ILE A 130 -1.26 -7.64 1.43
N ILE A 131 -0.69 -8.44 0.52
CA ILE A 131 -0.93 -8.35 -0.92
C ILE A 131 -1.94 -9.44 -1.29
N HIS A 132 -3.10 -9.00 -1.77
CA HIS A 132 -4.16 -9.86 -2.27
C HIS A 132 -3.98 -10.07 -3.78
N LYS A 133 -3.91 -11.33 -4.22
CA LYS A 133 -3.80 -11.70 -5.64
C LYS A 133 -5.06 -12.35 -6.15
N PHE A 134 -5.25 -12.30 -7.48
CA PHE A 134 -6.29 -13.08 -8.15
C PHE A 134 -6.18 -14.57 -7.82
N GLY A 135 -7.22 -15.15 -7.23
CA GLY A 135 -7.33 -16.59 -6.96
C GLY A 135 -7.11 -17.04 -5.51
N ASP A 136 -7.42 -16.19 -4.52
CA ASP A 136 -7.32 -16.48 -3.07
C ASP A 136 -5.89 -16.74 -2.55
N GLU A 137 -4.86 -16.32 -3.28
CA GLU A 137 -3.47 -16.37 -2.78
C GLU A 137 -3.09 -15.04 -2.13
N GLU A 138 -2.97 -15.05 -0.80
CA GLU A 138 -2.48 -13.91 -0.02
C GLU A 138 -0.97 -14.03 0.22
N ILE A 139 -0.22 -12.96 -0.05
CA ILE A 139 1.19 -12.85 0.32
C ILE A 139 1.35 -11.71 1.30
N ALA A 140 1.77 -12.04 2.52
CA ALA A 140 2.04 -11.07 3.57
C ALA A 140 3.52 -10.69 3.63
N ILE A 141 3.77 -9.39 3.53
CA ILE A 141 5.05 -8.72 3.78
C ILE A 141 5.08 -8.38 5.27
N TYR A 142 5.94 -9.05 6.03
CA TYR A 142 6.01 -8.79 7.47
C TYR A 142 6.92 -7.61 7.81
N SER A 143 6.34 -6.64 8.50
CA SER A 143 6.99 -5.56 9.22
C SER A 143 7.88 -4.68 8.34
N ALA A 144 7.29 -4.23 7.23
CA ALA A 144 7.87 -3.26 6.32
C ALA A 144 8.15 -1.93 7.03
N TYR A 145 9.29 -1.30 6.71
CA TYR A 145 9.58 0.06 7.16
C TYR A 145 8.69 1.06 6.42
N ALA A 146 7.87 1.84 7.15
CA ALA A 146 6.93 2.82 6.60
C ALA A 146 5.98 2.21 5.54
N PRO A 147 5.09 1.27 5.94
CA PRO A 147 4.27 0.50 5.02
C PRO A 147 3.33 1.37 4.17
N HIS A 148 2.87 2.51 4.70
CA HIS A 148 2.00 3.42 3.96
C HIS A 148 2.72 4.05 2.77
N ARG A 149 4.00 4.40 2.92
CA ARG A 149 4.80 4.94 1.81
C ARG A 149 5.07 3.87 0.76
N ALA A 150 5.22 2.61 1.18
CA ALA A 150 5.37 1.49 0.26
C ALA A 150 4.12 1.31 -0.61
N ILE A 151 2.94 1.32 0.02
CA ILE A 151 1.66 1.19 -0.70
C ILE A 151 1.44 2.36 -1.65
N THR A 152 1.64 3.60 -1.21
CA THR A 152 1.44 4.76 -2.10
C THR A 152 2.31 4.65 -3.35
N VAL A 153 3.56 4.23 -3.19
CA VAL A 153 4.46 4.00 -4.33
C VAL A 153 3.93 2.89 -5.23
N ILE A 154 3.45 1.77 -4.68
CA ILE A 154 2.91 0.66 -5.48
C ILE A 154 1.60 1.08 -6.19
N GLU A 155 0.69 1.76 -5.51
CA GLU A 155 -0.58 2.25 -6.06
C GLU A 155 -0.36 3.24 -7.19
N GLU A 156 0.61 4.16 -7.07
CA GLU A 156 0.99 5.10 -8.12
C GLU A 156 1.46 4.38 -9.40
N TYR A 157 2.04 3.18 -9.28
CA TYR A 157 2.43 2.39 -10.46
C TYR A 157 1.31 1.49 -11.00
N ILE A 158 0.40 1.01 -10.13
CA ILE A 158 -0.78 0.24 -10.59
C ILE A 158 -1.76 1.17 -11.32
N ASN A 159 -2.00 2.35 -10.75
CA ASN A 159 -2.87 3.39 -11.28
C ASN A 159 -2.04 4.67 -11.45
N PRO A 160 -1.24 4.79 -12.52
CA PRO A 160 -0.58 6.05 -12.80
C PRO A 160 -1.64 7.16 -12.87
N PRO A 161 -1.41 8.31 -12.23
CA PRO A 161 -2.34 9.42 -12.32
C PRO A 161 -2.57 9.70 -13.81
N GLU A 162 -3.81 9.55 -14.27
CA GLU A 162 -4.16 9.89 -15.64
C GLU A 162 -3.81 11.37 -15.83
N ASP A 163 -2.82 11.64 -16.67
CA ASP A 163 -2.41 13.00 -16.99
C ASP A 163 -3.68 13.79 -17.38
N GLU A 164 -3.89 14.96 -16.76
CA GLU A 164 -4.98 15.92 -17.04
C GLU A 164 -5.04 16.37 -18.53
N GLU A 165 -4.20 15.81 -19.42
CA GLU A 165 -4.22 16.02 -20.86
C GLU A 165 -5.45 15.39 -21.55
N GLN A 166 -6.07 14.35 -20.98
CA GLN A 166 -7.22 13.71 -21.62
C GLN A 166 -8.52 14.53 -21.48
N ASP A 167 -8.68 15.25 -20.37
CA ASP A 167 -9.84 16.14 -20.12
C ASP A 167 -9.78 17.39 -21.02
N ASN A 168 -8.58 17.96 -21.19
CA ASN A 168 -8.34 19.10 -22.08
C ASN A 168 -8.65 18.79 -23.56
N ASN A 169 -8.41 17.54 -24.01
CA ASN A 169 -8.73 17.13 -25.38
C ASN A 169 -10.23 16.98 -25.60
N PHE A 170 -10.99 16.52 -24.59
CA PHE A 170 -12.43 16.41 -24.69
C PHE A 170 -13.09 17.79 -24.73
N ASP A 171 -12.64 18.72 -23.89
CA ASP A 171 -13.11 20.11 -23.87
C ASP A 171 -12.80 20.85 -25.17
N LEU A 172 -11.60 20.66 -25.73
CA LEU A 172 -11.22 21.24 -27.03
C LEU A 172 -12.07 20.69 -28.17
N VAL A 173 -12.38 19.39 -28.16
CA VAL A 173 -13.28 18.78 -29.15
C VAL A 173 -14.70 19.34 -28.99
N MET A 174 -15.18 19.52 -27.76
CA MET A 174 -16.51 20.07 -27.53
C MET A 174 -16.62 21.55 -27.93
N ASP A 175 -15.59 22.35 -27.65
CA ASP A 175 -15.53 23.76 -28.06
C ASP A 175 -15.47 23.92 -29.59
N THR A 176 -14.64 23.10 -30.26
CA THR A 176 -14.56 23.11 -31.74
C THR A 176 -15.86 22.66 -32.39
N LEU A 177 -16.52 21.63 -31.85
CA LEU A 177 -17.82 21.18 -32.34
C LEU A 177 -18.91 22.24 -32.09
N SER A 178 -18.92 22.87 -30.91
CA SER A 178 -19.85 23.94 -30.58
C SER A 178 -19.72 25.14 -31.52
N GLY A 179 -18.48 25.54 -31.82
CA GLY A 179 -18.19 26.59 -32.80
C GLY A 179 -18.71 26.27 -34.20
N VAL A 180 -18.47 25.05 -34.70
CA VAL A 180 -18.94 24.61 -36.02
C VAL A 180 -20.46 24.50 -36.08
N VAL A 181 -21.10 23.99 -35.03
CA VAL A 181 -22.57 23.88 -34.96
C VAL A 181 -23.20 25.28 -34.91
N LYS A 182 -22.63 26.21 -34.13
CA LYS A 182 -23.11 27.59 -34.04
C LYS A 182 -23.01 28.32 -35.37
N ASP A 183 -21.88 28.20 -36.06
CA ASP A 183 -21.69 28.79 -37.39
C ASP A 183 -22.65 28.18 -38.43
N TYR A 184 -22.90 26.87 -38.35
CA TYR A 184 -23.87 26.22 -39.22
C TYR A 184 -25.30 26.70 -38.96
N LEU A 185 -25.70 26.84 -37.70
CA LEU A 185 -27.03 27.34 -37.32
C LEU A 185 -27.22 28.81 -37.70
N GLN A 186 -26.17 29.62 -37.63
CA GLN A 186 -26.21 31.04 -37.99
C GLN A 186 -26.27 31.25 -39.51
N ASN A 187 -25.60 30.41 -40.30
CA ASN A 187 -25.58 30.53 -41.77
C ASN A 187 -26.74 29.82 -42.47
N ASN A 188 -27.20 28.68 -41.96
CA ASN A 188 -28.21 27.86 -42.64
C ASN A 188 -29.59 27.87 -41.97
N GLY A 189 -29.72 28.51 -40.81
CA GLY A 189 -30.95 28.51 -40.02
C GLY A 189 -31.26 27.13 -39.42
N LEU A 190 -32.08 27.12 -38.36
CA LEU A 190 -32.57 25.88 -37.76
C LEU A 190 -33.45 25.13 -38.77
N PRO A 191 -33.26 23.82 -38.97
CA PRO A 191 -34.19 23.00 -39.72
C PRO A 191 -35.61 23.10 -39.13
N ASP A 192 -36.63 23.28 -39.98
CA ASP A 192 -38.04 23.49 -39.55
C ASP A 192 -38.60 22.44 -38.57
N HIS A 193 -38.04 21.22 -38.58
CA HIS A 193 -38.47 20.15 -37.67
C HIS A 193 -38.01 20.36 -36.21
N ILE A 194 -36.92 21.12 -35.96
CA ILE A 194 -36.46 21.46 -34.60
C ILE A 194 -37.26 22.65 -34.06
N ASN A 195 -37.61 23.61 -34.92
CA ASN A 195 -38.38 24.79 -34.56
C ASN A 195 -39.81 24.42 -34.08
N THR A 196 -40.41 23.39 -34.71
CA THR A 196 -41.71 22.84 -34.30
C THR A 196 -41.65 22.15 -32.92
N ARG A 197 -40.52 21.52 -32.55
CA ARG A 197 -40.35 20.88 -31.23
C ARG A 197 -40.11 21.88 -30.10
N LEU A 198 -39.34 22.95 -30.35
CA LEU A 198 -39.11 24.00 -29.35
C LEU A 198 -40.39 24.79 -29.03
N LYS A 199 -41.28 25.00 -30.02
CA LYS A 199 -42.61 25.58 -29.77
C LYS A 199 -43.50 24.70 -28.91
N HIS A 200 -43.44 23.37 -29.07
CA HIS A 200 -44.21 22.46 -28.23
C HIS A 200 -43.68 22.37 -26.80
N HIS A 201 -42.36 22.53 -26.59
CA HIS A 201 -41.77 22.47 -25.26
C HIS A 201 -42.08 23.71 -24.40
N HIS A 202 -42.27 24.88 -25.02
CA HIS A 202 -42.69 26.08 -24.28
C HIS A 202 -44.18 26.07 -23.90
N GLN A 203 -45.00 25.27 -24.59
CA GLN A 203 -46.43 25.18 -24.33
C GLN A 203 -46.77 24.18 -23.23
N SER A 204 -45.87 23.22 -22.94
CA SER A 204 -46.02 22.30 -21.81
C SER A 204 -45.65 22.94 -20.46
N ASP A 205 -44.78 23.95 -20.45
CA ASP A 205 -44.34 24.58 -19.20
C ASP A 205 -45.40 25.51 -18.61
N GLU A 206 -46.29 26.08 -19.44
CA GLU A 206 -47.44 26.91 -18.97
C GLU A 206 -48.59 26.06 -18.37
N GLU A 207 -48.68 24.77 -18.68
CA GLU A 207 -49.75 23.88 -18.19
C GLU A 207 -49.43 23.29 -16.78
N TYR A 208 -48.17 23.35 -16.34
CA TYR A 208 -47.77 22.88 -14.99
C TYR A 208 -47.97 23.91 -13.88
N ASP A 209 -48.11 25.19 -14.19
CA ASP A 209 -48.30 26.24 -13.16
C ASP A 209 -49.77 26.35 -12.69
N GLU A 210 -50.76 25.90 -13.46
CA GLU A 210 -52.19 25.94 -13.03
C GLU A 210 -52.60 24.76 -12.14
N GLU A 211 -51.90 23.62 -12.15
CA GLU A 211 -52.29 22.42 -11.40
C GLU A 211 -51.69 22.33 -9.98
N SER A 212 -50.79 23.26 -9.61
CA SER A 212 -50.06 23.23 -8.32
C SER A 212 -50.69 24.08 -7.20
N GLU A 213 -51.74 24.85 -7.46
CA GLU A 213 -52.42 25.67 -6.43
C GLU A 213 -53.57 24.94 -5.67
N GLU A 214 -54.01 23.74 -6.08
CA GLU A 214 -55.22 23.10 -5.50
C GLU A 214 -54.95 22.00 -4.44
N VAL A 215 -53.70 21.75 -4.06
CA VAL A 215 -53.32 20.61 -3.18
C VAL A 215 -52.44 21.04 -1.99
N ASP A 216 -52.92 21.95 -1.13
CA ASP A 216 -52.26 22.25 0.15
C ASP A 216 -53.24 22.53 1.30
N ASP A 217 -54.25 21.66 1.52
CA ASP A 217 -55.12 21.77 2.70
C ASP A 217 -55.57 20.42 3.32
N LYS A 218 -54.89 19.31 3.02
CA LYS A 218 -55.21 18.02 3.66
C LYS A 218 -53.97 17.14 3.80
N ASP A 219 -53.21 17.29 4.89
CA ASP A 219 -52.53 16.17 5.57
C ASP A 219 -51.77 16.56 6.86
N SER A 220 -52.41 17.34 7.74
CA SER A 220 -51.96 17.48 9.13
C SER A 220 -52.83 16.65 10.08
N ALA A 221 -52.63 15.32 10.11
CA ALA A 221 -53.34 14.50 11.10
C ALA A 221 -52.71 13.15 11.49
N TYR A 222 -51.39 12.93 11.55
CA TYR A 222 -50.86 11.72 12.23
C TYR A 222 -49.51 11.93 12.92
N THR A 223 -49.54 12.29 14.19
CA THR A 223 -48.44 12.01 15.14
C THR A 223 -48.98 11.13 16.25
N LEU A 224 -48.58 9.86 16.29
CA LEU A 224 -48.87 8.94 17.38
C LEU A 224 -47.67 8.03 17.62
N ASP A 225 -47.16 8.15 18.84
CA ASP A 225 -46.53 7.13 19.69
C ASP A 225 -45.53 6.15 19.06
N LEU A 226 -44.26 6.29 19.45
CA LEU A 226 -43.41 5.13 19.73
C LEU A 226 -42.72 5.33 21.08
N ARG A 227 -43.04 4.42 21.98
CA ARG A 227 -42.47 4.20 23.31
C ARG A 227 -41.53 3.01 23.24
#